data_AF-A0AAE9ML56-F1
#
_entry.id   AF-A0AAE9ML56-F1
#
_cell.length_a   1.000
_cell.length_b   1.000
_cell.length_c   1.000
_cell.angle_alpha   90.00
_cell.angle_beta   90.00
_cell.angle_gamma   90.00
#
_symmetry.space_group_name_H-M   'P 1'
#
loop_
_entity.id
_entity.type
_entity.pdbx_description
1 polymer ?
#
loop_
_entity_poly.entity_id
_entity_poly.type
_entity_poly.pdbx_seq_one_letter_code
_entity_poly.pdbx_strand_id
1 'polypeptide(L)'
;MANPNVTDKYWAGKNNSYKRWSSFSEPPIDNLLKISKPLFVAIETKDQAVAPESAYLIPIEFIRKQKNNLTFKAYPGLDHGFGKELENGKYEKHWNTVFKDFLNWVNQ
;
A
#
# COMPACT_ATOMS: atom_id res chain seq x y z
N MET A 1 -2.72 -8.60 16.16
CA MET A 1 -4.06 -9.20 16.42
C MET A 1 -4.09 -9.77 17.82
N ALA A 2 -5.14 -9.51 18.60
CA ALA A 2 -5.37 -10.26 19.83
C ALA A 2 -5.76 -11.70 19.46
N ASN A 3 -5.05 -12.71 19.99
CA ASN A 3 -5.23 -14.14 19.70
C ASN A 3 -4.88 -14.57 18.25
N PRO A 4 -3.62 -14.44 17.81
CA PRO A 4 -3.21 -14.73 16.44
C PRO A 4 -3.43 -16.20 16.05
N ASN A 5 -3.31 -17.15 16.98
CA ASN A 5 -3.33 -18.58 16.65
C ASN A 5 -4.73 -19.20 16.49
N VAL A 6 -5.79 -18.40 16.57
CA VAL A 6 -7.18 -18.86 16.57
C VAL A 6 -7.62 -19.33 15.18
N THR A 7 -8.23 -20.50 15.11
CA THR A 7 -8.68 -21.13 13.85
C THR A 7 -10.18 -21.06 13.60
N ASP A 8 -10.99 -20.69 14.61
CA ASP A 8 -12.46 -20.64 14.56
C ASP A 8 -13.03 -19.20 14.56
N LYS A 9 -12.16 -18.18 14.59
CA LYS A 9 -12.51 -16.77 14.36
C LYS A 9 -12.02 -16.31 13.00
N TYR A 10 -12.86 -15.56 12.29
CA TYR A 10 -12.64 -15.20 10.88
C TYR A 10 -12.67 -13.68 10.66
N TRP A 11 -11.88 -13.20 9.71
CA TRP A 11 -11.85 -11.80 9.30
C TRP A 11 -11.68 -11.69 7.78
N ALA A 12 -12.34 -10.69 7.15
CA ALA A 12 -12.29 -10.45 5.71
C ALA A 12 -12.55 -11.72 4.85
N GLY A 13 -13.52 -12.55 5.25
CA GLY A 13 -13.92 -13.77 4.54
C GLY A 13 -14.35 -14.89 5.49
N LYS A 14 -15.20 -15.80 5.01
CA LYS A 14 -15.77 -16.89 5.83
C LYS A 14 -14.77 -17.99 6.18
N ASN A 15 -13.69 -18.12 5.40
CA ASN A 15 -12.65 -19.16 5.56
C ASN A 15 -11.28 -18.56 5.86
N ASN A 16 -11.25 -17.32 6.34
CA ASN A 16 -10.04 -16.57 6.61
C ASN A 16 -9.82 -16.45 8.11
N SER A 17 -9.27 -17.51 8.73
CA SER A 17 -9.06 -17.55 10.17
C SER A 17 -8.04 -16.52 10.65
N TYR A 18 -8.08 -16.16 11.94
CA TYR A 18 -7.08 -15.26 12.53
C TYR A 18 -5.66 -15.86 12.42
N LYS A 19 -5.53 -17.19 12.55
CA LYS A 19 -4.26 -17.90 12.30
C LYS A 19 -3.75 -17.70 10.88
N ARG A 20 -4.64 -17.79 9.89
CA ARG A 20 -4.28 -17.54 8.49
C ARG A 20 -3.71 -16.12 8.36
N TRP A 21 -4.45 -15.10 8.76
CA TRP A 21 -3.98 -13.71 8.63
C TRP A 21 -2.68 -13.45 9.37
N SER A 22 -2.60 -13.84 10.64
CA SER A 22 -1.40 -13.59 11.45
C SER A 22 -0.16 -14.32 10.96
N SER A 23 -0.30 -15.48 10.30
CA SER A 23 0.85 -16.26 9.81
C SER A 23 1.63 -15.58 8.66
N PHE A 24 1.03 -14.62 7.96
CA PHE A 24 1.69 -13.90 6.87
C PHE A 24 1.65 -12.36 7.03
N SER A 25 1.01 -11.85 8.07
CA SER A 25 0.93 -10.40 8.31
C SER A 25 2.17 -9.93 9.07
N GLU A 26 3.24 -9.62 8.33
CA GLU A 26 4.41 -8.92 8.84
C GLU A 26 4.47 -7.49 8.28
N PRO A 27 4.95 -6.48 9.06
CA PRO A 27 5.19 -5.16 8.52
C PRO A 27 6.21 -5.22 7.37
N PRO A 28 5.91 -4.68 6.18
CA PRO A 28 6.80 -4.82 5.02
C PRO A 28 8.07 -3.95 5.13
N ILE A 29 8.09 -2.99 6.06
CA ILE A 29 9.09 -1.93 6.09
C ILE A 29 10.52 -2.45 6.26
N ASP A 30 10.74 -3.45 7.11
CA ASP A 30 12.06 -4.04 7.33
C ASP A 30 12.58 -4.73 6.06
N ASN A 31 11.69 -5.29 5.24
CA ASN A 31 12.04 -5.89 3.97
C ASN A 31 12.30 -4.84 2.90
N LEU A 32 11.49 -3.77 2.84
CA LEU A 32 11.71 -2.65 1.91
C LEU A 32 13.07 -1.96 2.14
N LEU A 33 13.47 -1.78 3.40
CA LEU A 33 14.75 -1.15 3.75
C LEU A 33 15.99 -1.96 3.32
N LYS A 34 15.85 -3.28 3.12
CA LYS A 34 16.93 -4.15 2.61
C LYS A 34 17.19 -3.95 1.12
N ILE A 35 16.23 -3.40 0.37
CA ILE A 35 16.36 -3.17 -1.06
C ILE A 35 17.36 -2.03 -1.32
N SER A 36 18.37 -2.30 -2.14
CA SER A 36 19.38 -1.31 -2.58
C SER A 36 19.13 -0.76 -3.98
N LYS A 37 18.26 -1.41 -4.77
CA LYS A 37 17.82 -0.93 -6.09
C LYS A 37 16.85 0.25 -5.94
N PRO A 38 16.71 1.11 -6.96
CA PRO A 38 15.66 2.12 -6.98
C PRO A 38 14.28 1.48 -6.74
N LEU A 39 13.46 2.11 -5.90
CA LEU A 39 12.15 1.62 -5.49
C LEU A 39 11.10 2.69 -5.77
N PHE A 40 10.07 2.33 -6.54
CA PHE A 40 8.89 3.16 -6.77
C PHE A 40 7.72 2.63 -5.94
N VAL A 41 7.15 3.48 -5.08
CA VAL A 41 5.98 3.16 -4.25
C VAL A 41 4.86 4.14 -4.62
N ALA A 42 3.75 3.60 -5.13
CA ALA A 42 2.53 4.35 -5.41
C ALA A 42 1.45 3.97 -4.38
N ILE A 43 0.78 4.97 -3.82
CA ILE A 43 -0.31 4.76 -2.84
C ILE A 43 -1.49 5.67 -3.11
N GLU A 44 -2.66 5.23 -2.67
CA GLU A 44 -3.91 5.96 -2.75
C GLU A 44 -4.31 6.49 -1.37
N THR A 45 -4.85 7.70 -1.30
CA THR A 45 -5.12 8.34 0.00
C THR A 45 -6.54 8.10 0.52
N LYS A 46 -7.42 7.43 -0.23
CA LYS A 46 -8.76 7.00 0.21
C LYS A 46 -8.93 5.48 0.16
N ASP A 47 -7.84 4.73 0.10
CA ASP A 47 -7.88 3.28 0.25
C ASP A 47 -8.51 2.92 1.63
N GLN A 48 -9.57 2.12 1.60
CA GLN A 48 -10.26 1.63 2.80
C GLN A 48 -9.68 0.30 3.30
N ALA A 49 -8.92 -0.41 2.48
CA ALA A 49 -8.24 -1.66 2.83
C ALA A 49 -6.89 -1.39 3.51
N VAL A 50 -6.21 -0.30 3.15
CA VAL A 50 -4.91 0.10 3.71
C VAL A 50 -4.97 1.54 4.17
N ALA A 51 -4.79 1.76 5.48
CA ALA A 51 -4.76 3.11 6.03
C ALA A 51 -3.55 3.90 5.49
N PRO A 52 -3.72 5.12 4.96
CA PRO A 52 -2.65 5.89 4.35
C PRO A 52 -1.50 6.19 5.32
N GLU A 53 -1.78 6.34 6.62
CA GLU A 53 -0.79 6.54 7.67
C GLU A 53 0.22 5.40 7.73
N SER A 54 -0.24 4.16 7.52
CA SER A 54 0.64 2.98 7.51
C SER A 54 1.62 3.02 6.33
N ALA A 55 1.18 3.54 5.18
CA ALA A 55 2.00 3.68 3.99
C ALA A 55 2.98 4.86 4.10
N TYR A 56 2.59 5.95 4.77
CA TYR A 56 3.48 7.08 5.04
C TYR A 56 4.64 6.73 6.00
N LEU A 57 4.58 5.61 6.73
CA LEU A 57 5.75 5.10 7.45
C LEU A 57 6.91 4.74 6.51
N ILE A 58 6.62 4.37 5.25
CA ILE A 58 7.66 4.00 4.27
C ILE A 58 8.64 5.16 4.04
N PRO A 59 8.22 6.35 3.57
CA PRO A 59 9.15 7.46 3.35
C PRO A 59 9.80 7.94 4.67
N ILE A 60 9.08 7.91 5.80
CA ILE A 60 9.64 8.28 7.11
C ILE A 60 10.84 7.40 7.47
N GLU A 61 10.68 6.09 7.34
CA GLU A 61 11.73 5.13 7.69
C GLU A 61 12.91 5.16 6.72
N PHE A 62 12.68 5.41 5.43
CA PHE A 62 13.75 5.64 4.46
C PHE A 62 14.57 6.89 4.82
N ILE A 63 13.91 8.01 5.18
CA ILE A 63 14.58 9.23 5.65
C ILE A 63 15.36 8.95 6.94
N ARG A 64 14.74 8.31 7.92
CA ARG A 64 15.36 7.96 9.21
C ARG A 64 16.62 7.10 9.04
N LYS A 65 16.66 6.25 8.01
CA LYS A 65 17.80 5.39 7.65
C LYS A 65 18.73 6.00 6.61
N GLN A 66 18.52 7.26 6.23
CA GLN A 66 19.31 7.97 5.21
C GLN A 66 19.38 7.22 3.87
N LYS A 67 18.31 6.47 3.52
CA LYS A 67 18.17 5.80 2.23
C LYS A 67 17.51 6.75 1.24
N ASN A 68 18.17 6.94 0.10
CA ASN A 68 17.76 7.84 -0.97
C ASN A 68 17.26 7.12 -2.24
N ASN A 69 17.15 5.80 -2.21
CA ASN A 69 16.71 4.99 -3.36
C ASN A 69 15.19 4.82 -3.45
N LEU A 70 14.39 5.67 -2.79
CA LEU A 70 12.93 5.62 -2.81
C LEU A 70 12.35 6.79 -3.61
N THR A 71 11.42 6.46 -4.50
CA THR A 71 10.45 7.39 -5.08
C THR A 71 9.08 7.02 -4.54
N PHE A 72 8.51 7.90 -3.72
CA PHE A 72 7.20 7.69 -3.11
C PHE A 72 6.19 8.66 -3.71
N LYS A 73 5.06 8.15 -4.21
CA LYS A 73 4.02 8.94 -4.85
C LYS A 73 2.66 8.62 -4.27
N ALA A 74 2.04 9.61 -3.64
CA ALA A 74 0.67 9.52 -3.18
C ALA A 74 -0.29 10.10 -4.22
N TYR A 75 -1.41 9.42 -4.44
CA TYR A 75 -2.47 9.81 -5.36
C TYR A 75 -3.72 10.22 -4.57
N PRO A 76 -3.94 11.54 -4.41
CA PRO A 76 -5.00 12.05 -3.54
C PRO A 76 -6.40 11.68 -4.02
N GLY A 77 -7.23 11.23 -3.08
CA GLY A 77 -8.65 10.99 -3.32
C GLY A 77 -8.97 9.72 -4.10
N LEU A 78 -7.96 8.90 -4.41
CA LEU A 78 -8.17 7.61 -5.06
C LEU A 78 -8.41 6.50 -4.05
N ASP A 79 -9.19 5.50 -4.44
CA ASP A 79 -9.47 4.28 -3.70
C ASP A 79 -8.45 3.16 -3.99
N HIS A 80 -8.69 1.97 -3.42
CA HIS A 80 -7.84 0.77 -3.56
C HIS A 80 -7.56 0.33 -5.01
N GLY A 81 -8.36 0.79 -5.98
CA GLY A 81 -8.22 0.46 -7.39
C GLY A 81 -7.59 1.59 -8.21
N PHE A 82 -6.98 2.60 -7.57
CA PHE A 82 -6.61 3.86 -8.20
C PHE A 82 -7.78 4.50 -8.98
N GLY A 83 -9.00 4.43 -8.46
CA GLY A 83 -10.15 5.11 -9.02
C GLY A 83 -10.79 6.07 -8.02
N LYS A 84 -11.82 6.79 -8.45
CA LYS A 84 -12.61 7.63 -7.56
C LYS A 84 -14.03 7.76 -8.07
N GLU A 85 -14.98 7.80 -7.14
CA GLU A 85 -16.35 8.20 -7.41
C GLU A 85 -16.43 9.73 -7.44
N LEU A 86 -17.06 10.26 -8.49
CA LEU A 86 -17.34 11.67 -8.65
C LEU A 86 -18.67 12.05 -7.99
N GLU A 87 -18.91 13.33 -7.76
CA GLU A 87 -20.16 13.84 -7.16
C GLU A 87 -21.43 13.44 -7.95
N ASN A 88 -21.29 13.19 -9.25
CA ASN A 88 -22.38 12.74 -10.12
C ASN A 88 -22.59 11.22 -10.13
N GLY A 89 -21.93 10.47 -9.25
CA GLY A 89 -22.02 9.00 -9.14
C GLY A 89 -21.23 8.23 -10.22
N LYS A 90 -20.51 8.92 -11.12
CA LYS A 90 -19.65 8.27 -12.10
C LYS A 90 -18.34 7.83 -11.43
N TYR A 91 -17.89 6.63 -11.77
CA TYR A 91 -16.59 6.13 -11.38
C TYR A 91 -15.52 6.41 -12.45
N GLU A 92 -14.39 7.00 -12.05
CA GLU A 92 -13.26 7.26 -12.93
C GLU A 92 -12.04 6.44 -12.53
N LYS A 93 -11.41 5.79 -13.51
CA LYS A 93 -10.19 5.00 -13.33
C LYS A 93 -8.97 5.87 -13.65
N HIS A 94 -8.02 5.93 -12.72
CA HIS A 94 -6.78 6.67 -12.88
C HIS A 94 -5.55 5.77 -13.02
N TRP A 95 -5.72 4.45 -13.12
CA TRP A 95 -4.63 3.49 -13.32
C TRP A 95 -3.68 3.87 -14.47
N ASN A 96 -4.21 4.38 -15.59
CA ASN A 96 -3.36 4.79 -16.72
C ASN A 96 -2.41 5.94 -16.35
N THR A 97 -2.83 6.85 -15.48
CA THR A 97 -1.97 7.92 -14.95
C THR A 97 -0.86 7.33 -14.09
N VAL A 98 -1.21 6.43 -13.17
CA VAL A 98 -0.27 5.76 -12.26
C VAL A 98 0.77 4.96 -13.04
N PHE A 99 0.31 4.18 -14.03
CA PHE A 99 1.19 3.38 -14.87
C PHE A 99 2.11 4.25 -15.73
N LYS A 100 1.61 5.36 -16.27
CA LYS A 100 2.45 6.32 -17.01
C LYS A 100 3.53 6.94 -16.13
N ASP A 101 3.20 7.29 -14.88
CA ASP A 101 4.18 7.80 -13.92
C ASP A 101 5.27 6.77 -13.62
N PHE A 102 4.88 5.51 -13.44
CA PHE A 102 5.83 4.41 -13.29
C PHE A 102 6.74 4.26 -14.53
N LEU A 103 6.18 4.26 -15.75
CA LEU A 103 6.98 4.18 -16.98
C LEU A 103 7.95 5.37 -17.11
N ASN A 104 7.51 6.58 -16.76
CA ASN A 104 8.37 7.75 -16.76
C ASN A 104 9.52 7.58 -15.75
N TRP A 105 9.25 7.03 -14.56
CA TRP A 105 10.27 6.74 -13.56
C TRP A 105 11.26 5.67 -14.02
N VAL A 106 10.81 4.61 -14.69
CA VAL A 106 11.67 3.56 -15.26
C VAL A 106 12.64 4.12 -16.31
N ASN A 107 12.23 5.16 -17.04
CA ASN A 107 13.02 5.77 -18.11
C ASN A 107 13.93 6.93 -17.64
N GLN A 108 14.06 7.16 -16.33
CA GLN A 108 15.01 8.12 -15.74
C GLN A 108 16.42 7.53 -15.66
#